data_AF-A0A143HLE4-F1
#
_entry.id   AF-A0A143HLE4-F1
#
_cell.length_a   1.000
_cell.length_b   1.000
_cell.length_c   1.000
_cell.angle_alpha   90.00
_cell.angle_beta   90.00
_cell.angle_gamma   90.00
#
_symmetry.space_group_name_H-M   'P 1'
#
loop_
_entity.id
_entity.type
_entity.pdbx_description
1 polymer ?
#
loop_
_entity_poly.entity_id
_entity_poly.type
_entity_poly.pdbx_seq_one_letter_code
_entity_poly.pdbx_strand_id
1 'polypeptide(L)'
;MRYLPLAFDIQDRLCLIVGGGSVATRKARLLVRGGARLRVISPATTDELEQLVADSNGQVFQGNYHSGHLDGVDLVVAATGDREINRIVSADARARHLPVNVVDAPDLCTYTFPAILERGPLSIGISSGGSAPVLARLIRAQLEALLSPGIASLAALAGRMRDRVKAVLPEERRKDFWQWVFTGPVASKVDAGKNAEAEAQLLTALDAWQGSPAPSGEVYLVGGGPGDPDLLTFRALRLMQQADVVLYDRLVSPEVLDLVRRDARRIYVGKKKEFHSVPQDNINQLLVDLAQQGKKVLRLKGGDPFIFGRGGEEIDKLADAGIPFQVVPGITAASGCASYAGIPLTHRDHAQSVRFVTGHLKKGTLELPWAEFVSPGQTLVFYMGLTGIDTICAKLKEHGMPEGTPAALVEKGTTREQRVVVGNLSTLPKLAKSEGVEAPALAIIGTVVSLHEKLRWYSSR
;
A
#
# COMPACT_ATOMS: atom_id res chain seq x y z
N MET A 1 10.70 15.17 -12.72
CA MET A 1 10.07 15.65 -11.48
C MET A 1 10.26 17.17 -11.40
N ARG A 2 9.19 17.98 -11.37
CA ARG A 2 9.29 19.47 -11.41
C ARG A 2 9.58 20.11 -10.04
N TYR A 3 9.10 19.49 -8.95
CA TYR A 3 9.28 19.97 -7.57
C TYR A 3 9.93 18.87 -6.72
N LEU A 4 10.92 19.23 -5.91
CA LEU A 4 11.52 18.34 -4.90
C LEU A 4 10.82 18.60 -3.56
N PRO A 5 10.17 17.61 -2.92
CA PRO A 5 9.52 17.80 -1.64
C PRO A 5 10.56 17.91 -0.53
N LEU A 6 10.82 19.13 -0.08
CA LEU A 6 11.73 19.46 1.02
C LEU A 6 10.97 20.15 2.15
N ALA A 7 11.44 19.95 3.38
CA ALA A 7 11.03 20.75 4.54
C ALA A 7 12.07 21.85 4.78
N PHE A 8 11.61 23.09 4.90
CA PHE A 8 12.46 24.22 5.24
C PHE A 8 12.35 24.49 6.75
N ASP A 9 13.49 24.63 7.42
CA ASP A 9 13.52 25.20 8.76
C ASP A 9 13.30 26.71 8.66
N ILE A 10 12.14 27.16 9.14
CA ILE A 10 11.73 28.57 9.12
C ILE A 10 11.72 29.18 10.52
N GLN A 11 12.23 28.48 11.54
CA GLN A 11 12.30 29.01 12.88
C GLN A 11 13.17 30.28 12.91
N ASP A 12 12.61 31.37 13.43
CA ASP A 12 13.22 32.70 13.52
C ASP A 12 13.64 33.33 12.17
N ARG A 13 13.25 32.72 11.03
CA ARG A 13 13.54 33.22 9.68
C ARG A 13 12.59 34.35 9.28
N LEU A 14 13.09 35.31 8.50
CA LEU A 14 12.28 36.44 8.06
C LEU A 14 11.53 36.11 6.77
N CYS A 15 10.20 36.06 6.84
CA CYS A 15 9.35 35.76 5.69
C CYS A 15 8.55 37.01 5.27
N LEU A 16 8.69 37.38 4.00
CA LEU A 16 7.95 38.49 3.38
C LEU A 16 6.60 38.00 2.86
N ILE A 17 5.54 38.72 3.21
CA ILE A 17 4.21 38.60 2.60
C ILE A 17 3.84 39.93 1.96
N VAL A 18 3.57 39.91 0.65
CA VAL A 18 3.06 41.07 -0.09
C VAL A 18 1.55 40.90 -0.27
N GLY A 19 0.77 41.83 0.28
CA GLY A 19 -0.69 41.79 0.38
C GLY A 19 -1.19 41.60 1.81
N GLY A 20 -2.34 42.19 2.13
CA GLY A 20 -2.88 42.24 3.49
C GLY A 20 -4.30 41.69 3.65
N GLY A 21 -4.84 41.03 2.61
CA GLY A 21 -6.18 40.42 2.65
C GLY A 21 -6.21 39.00 3.22
N SER A 22 -7.38 38.37 3.19
CA SER A 22 -7.61 37.02 3.76
C SER A 22 -6.69 35.91 3.22
N VAL A 23 -6.24 36.04 1.97
CA VAL A 23 -5.26 35.12 1.37
C VAL A 23 -3.91 35.22 2.08
N ALA A 24 -3.41 36.45 2.29
CA ALA A 24 -2.18 36.73 3.01
C ALA A 24 -2.28 36.24 4.46
N THR A 25 -3.38 36.51 5.15
CA THR A 25 -3.63 36.08 6.53
C THR A 25 -3.58 34.55 6.69
N ARG A 26 -4.10 33.78 5.72
CA ARG A 26 -3.98 32.31 5.72
C ARG A 26 -2.53 31.83 5.59
N LYS A 27 -1.70 32.53 4.83
CA LYS A 27 -0.27 32.20 4.66
C LYS A 27 0.54 32.61 5.89
N ALA A 28 0.23 33.77 6.47
CA ALA A 28 0.80 34.24 7.71
C ALA A 28 0.60 33.22 8.84
N ARG A 29 -0.62 32.72 9.05
CA ARG A 29 -0.91 31.68 10.07
C ARG A 29 0.01 30.46 9.97
N LEU A 30 0.25 29.98 8.76
CA LEU A 30 1.12 28.81 8.54
C LEU A 30 2.58 29.12 8.88
N LEU A 31 3.07 30.29 8.47
CA LEU A 31 4.45 30.72 8.70
C LEU A 31 4.73 30.99 10.19
N VAL A 32 3.83 31.71 10.87
CA VAL A 32 3.94 31.98 12.32
C VAL A 32 3.88 30.70 13.13
N ARG A 33 3.01 29.73 12.75
CA ARG A 33 2.97 28.42 13.42
C ARG A 33 4.30 27.67 13.32
N GLY A 34 5.05 27.85 12.23
CA GLY A 34 6.40 27.30 12.07
C GLY A 34 7.51 28.13 12.73
N GLY A 35 7.17 29.22 13.43
CA GLY A 35 8.14 30.08 14.12
C GLY A 35 8.78 31.16 13.26
N ALA A 36 8.26 31.43 12.06
CA ALA A 36 8.81 32.49 11.20
C ALA A 36 8.44 33.88 11.70
N ARG A 37 9.36 34.83 11.52
CA ARG A 37 9.14 36.26 11.72
C ARG A 37 8.55 36.87 10.45
N LEU A 38 7.47 37.64 10.58
CA LEU A 38 6.79 38.18 9.40
C LEU A 38 7.23 39.59 9.04
N ARG A 39 7.43 39.84 7.75
CA ARG A 39 7.40 41.19 7.16
C ARG A 39 6.19 41.26 6.23
N VAL A 40 5.26 42.18 6.48
CA VAL A 40 4.06 42.34 5.64
C VAL A 40 4.10 43.69 4.94
N ILE A 41 3.90 43.71 3.62
CA ILE A 41 3.80 44.93 2.81
C ILE A 41 2.42 44.98 2.18
N SER A 42 1.60 45.97 2.54
CA SER A 42 0.27 46.14 1.97
C SER A 42 -0.26 47.55 2.21
N PRO A 43 -1.07 48.14 1.30
CA PRO A 43 -1.76 49.41 1.57
C PRO A 43 -2.75 49.32 2.73
N ALA A 44 -3.35 48.14 2.94
CA ALA A 44 -4.27 47.85 4.02
C ALA A 44 -4.09 46.41 4.51
N THR A 45 -4.30 46.19 5.79
CA THR A 45 -4.13 44.91 6.49
C THR A 45 -5.38 44.60 7.31
N THR A 46 -5.69 43.30 7.46
CA THR A 46 -6.71 42.86 8.42
C THR A 46 -6.14 42.83 9.83
N ASP A 47 -6.97 43.10 10.85
CA ASP A 47 -6.59 43.03 12.28
C ASP A 47 -5.91 41.69 12.65
N GLU A 48 -6.42 40.57 12.16
CA GLU A 48 -5.82 39.23 12.39
C GLU A 48 -4.37 39.16 11.87
N LEU A 49 -4.09 39.78 10.72
CA LEU A 49 -2.75 39.76 10.13
C LEU A 49 -1.78 40.63 10.94
N GLU A 50 -2.23 41.77 11.44
CA GLU A 50 -1.41 42.62 12.30
C GLU A 50 -1.06 41.91 13.62
N GLN A 51 -2.03 41.23 14.22
CA GLN A 51 -1.79 40.42 15.42
C GLN A 51 -0.74 39.32 15.16
N LEU A 52 -0.87 38.57 14.07
CA LEU A 52 0.11 37.53 13.70
C LEU A 52 1.52 38.08 13.48
N VAL A 53 1.62 39.30 12.94
CA VAL A 53 2.91 39.98 12.76
C VAL A 53 3.49 40.39 14.11
N ALA A 54 2.67 40.91 15.03
CA ALA A 54 3.10 41.24 16.38
C ALA A 54 3.57 40.00 17.16
N ASP A 55 2.80 38.91 17.12
CA ASP A 55 3.10 37.64 17.80
C ASP A 55 4.41 37.00 17.28
N SER A 56 4.79 37.30 16.04
CA SER A 56 6.04 36.82 15.43
C SER A 56 7.22 37.77 15.55
N ASN A 57 7.12 38.86 16.35
CA ASN A 57 8.12 39.92 16.43
C ASN A 57 8.53 40.46 15.04
N GLY A 58 7.51 40.59 14.18
CA GLY A 58 7.61 41.02 12.79
C GLY A 58 7.32 42.51 12.61
N GLN A 59 7.17 42.92 11.35
CA GLN A 59 6.91 44.31 10.96
C GLN A 59 5.88 44.41 9.83
N VAL A 60 4.96 45.37 9.97
CA VAL A 60 4.03 45.75 8.89
C VAL A 60 4.51 47.07 8.28
N PHE A 61 4.60 47.11 6.96
CA PHE A 61 4.85 48.34 6.21
C PHE A 61 3.60 48.67 5.40
N GLN A 62 2.97 49.79 5.75
CA GLN A 62 1.81 50.29 5.02
C GLN A 62 2.27 50.98 3.74
N GLY A 63 1.83 50.48 2.59
CA GLY A 63 2.16 51.07 1.29
C GLY A 63 2.34 50.07 0.16
N ASN A 64 2.90 50.55 -0.95
CA ASN A 64 3.14 49.78 -2.15
C ASN A 64 4.45 48.98 -2.07
N TYR A 65 4.47 47.85 -2.76
CA TYR A 65 5.67 47.05 -2.89
C TYR A 65 6.79 47.78 -3.66
N HIS A 66 8.03 47.51 -3.26
CA HIS A 66 9.26 47.85 -3.98
C HIS A 66 10.35 46.83 -3.62
N SER A 67 11.35 46.68 -4.48
CA SER A 67 12.35 45.60 -4.38
C SER A 67 13.18 45.61 -3.09
N GLY A 68 13.43 46.77 -2.47
CA GLY A 68 14.12 46.87 -1.17
C GLY A 68 13.44 46.11 -0.02
N HIS A 69 12.13 45.82 -0.11
CA HIS A 69 11.45 45.02 0.92
C HIS A 69 11.93 43.55 0.97
N LEU A 70 12.62 43.08 -0.07
CA LEU A 70 13.25 41.75 -0.12
C LEU A 70 14.57 41.67 0.67
N ASP A 71 15.09 42.78 1.19
CA ASP A 71 16.38 42.80 1.87
C ASP A 71 16.32 41.99 3.19
N GLY A 72 17.23 41.02 3.33
CA GLY A 72 17.33 40.16 4.52
C GLY A 72 16.20 39.14 4.69
N VAL A 73 15.38 38.92 3.66
CA VAL A 73 14.26 37.97 3.67
C VAL A 73 14.75 36.58 3.24
N ASP A 74 14.26 35.53 3.90
CA ASP A 74 14.56 34.13 3.58
C ASP A 74 13.49 33.48 2.68
N LEU A 75 12.24 33.96 2.73
CA LEU A 75 11.10 33.38 2.01
C LEU A 75 10.08 34.45 1.59
N VAL A 76 9.54 34.36 0.38
CA VAL A 76 8.61 35.36 -0.17
C VAL A 76 7.26 34.76 -0.56
N VAL A 77 6.17 35.41 -0.15
CA VAL A 77 4.80 35.10 -0.55
C VAL A 77 4.16 36.32 -1.18
N ALA A 78 3.76 36.24 -2.45
CA ALA A 78 2.98 37.25 -3.13
C ALA A 78 1.50 36.83 -3.14
N ALA A 79 0.67 37.59 -2.41
CA ALA A 79 -0.73 37.29 -2.14
C ALA A 79 -1.63 38.51 -2.35
N THR A 80 -1.35 39.32 -3.38
CA THR A 80 -2.17 40.48 -3.75
C THR A 80 -3.29 40.10 -4.72
N GLY A 81 -4.35 40.91 -4.75
CA GLY A 81 -5.37 40.84 -5.81
C GLY A 81 -4.87 41.37 -7.16
N ASP A 82 -3.76 42.12 -7.16
CA ASP A 82 -3.11 42.65 -8.36
C ASP A 82 -2.12 41.62 -8.94
N ARG A 83 -2.38 41.18 -10.17
CA ARG A 83 -1.54 40.20 -10.89
C ARG A 83 -0.19 40.78 -11.31
N GLU A 84 -0.14 42.07 -11.62
CA GLU A 84 1.09 42.72 -12.08
C GLU A 84 2.07 42.91 -10.93
N ILE A 85 1.58 43.32 -9.75
CA ILE A 85 2.41 43.36 -8.53
C ILE A 85 2.96 41.97 -8.22
N ASN A 86 2.12 40.94 -8.26
CA ASN A 86 2.54 39.55 -8.04
C ASN A 86 3.65 39.10 -9.02
N ARG A 87 3.57 39.53 -10.30
CA ARG A 87 4.60 39.27 -11.33
C ARG A 87 5.91 39.98 -11.02
N ILE A 88 5.86 41.24 -10.60
CA ILE A 88 7.03 42.03 -10.22
C ILE A 88 7.72 41.42 -9.00
N VAL A 89 6.97 41.11 -7.93
CA VAL A 89 7.51 40.45 -6.72
C VAL A 89 8.21 39.13 -7.07
N SER A 90 7.62 38.33 -7.96
CA SER A 90 8.22 37.08 -8.43
C SER A 90 9.54 37.31 -9.18
N ALA A 91 9.57 38.27 -10.11
CA ALA A 91 10.76 38.60 -10.88
C ALA A 91 11.89 39.10 -9.97
N ASP A 92 11.59 40.02 -9.06
CA ASP A 92 12.56 40.60 -8.13
C ASP A 92 13.12 39.54 -7.16
N ALA A 93 12.26 38.66 -6.63
CA ALA A 93 12.69 37.57 -5.77
C ALA A 93 13.60 36.57 -6.52
N ARG A 94 13.22 36.20 -7.75
CA ARG A 94 14.02 35.30 -8.61
C ARG A 94 15.37 35.89 -8.97
N ALA A 95 15.45 37.19 -9.24
CA ALA A 95 16.71 37.90 -9.51
C ALA A 95 17.68 37.85 -8.32
N ARG A 96 17.17 37.65 -7.10
CA ARG A 96 17.94 37.52 -5.85
C ARG A 96 18.09 36.07 -5.37
N HIS A 97 17.66 35.10 -6.17
CA HIS A 97 17.61 33.67 -5.80
C HIS A 97 16.78 33.37 -4.54
N LEU A 98 15.80 34.21 -4.23
CA LEU A 98 14.88 34.01 -3.11
C LEU A 98 13.74 33.05 -3.51
N PRO A 99 13.37 32.08 -2.65
CA PRO A 99 12.19 31.28 -2.88
C PRO A 99 10.93 32.16 -2.82
N VAL A 100 10.10 32.07 -3.87
CA VAL A 100 8.87 32.86 -4.00
C VAL A 100 7.69 31.96 -4.32
N ASN A 101 6.59 32.16 -3.59
CA ASN A 101 5.28 31.59 -3.90
C ASN A 101 4.32 32.71 -4.28
N VAL A 102 3.73 32.61 -5.46
CA VAL A 102 2.68 33.52 -5.91
C VAL A 102 1.34 32.80 -5.86
N VAL A 103 0.40 33.33 -5.08
CA VAL A 103 -0.91 32.69 -4.93
C VAL A 103 -1.66 32.72 -6.26
N ASP A 104 -2.29 31.59 -6.59
CA ASP A 104 -3.06 31.37 -7.82
C ASP A 104 -2.28 31.54 -9.15
N ALA A 105 -0.94 31.62 -9.09
CA ALA A 105 -0.07 31.68 -10.27
C ALA A 105 1.13 30.70 -10.17
N PRO A 106 0.93 29.39 -10.39
CA PRO A 106 1.96 28.37 -10.25
C PRO A 106 3.23 28.61 -11.09
N ASP A 107 3.10 29.21 -12.28
CA ASP A 107 4.24 29.45 -13.18
C ASP A 107 5.17 30.58 -12.69
N LEU A 108 4.68 31.43 -11.80
CA LEU A 108 5.46 32.47 -11.12
C LEU A 108 6.09 31.98 -9.81
N CYS A 109 5.79 30.76 -9.38
CA CYS A 109 6.36 30.17 -8.16
C CYS A 109 7.74 29.57 -8.42
N THR A 110 8.59 29.53 -7.39
CA THR A 110 9.76 28.65 -7.31
C THR A 110 9.57 27.56 -6.26
N TYR A 111 8.60 27.72 -5.35
CA TYR A 111 8.13 26.66 -4.45
C TYR A 111 6.60 26.71 -4.29
N THR A 112 6.02 25.59 -3.85
CA THR A 112 4.57 25.47 -3.63
C THR A 112 4.29 25.08 -2.19
N PHE A 113 3.24 25.65 -1.59
CA PHE A 113 2.70 25.15 -0.33
C PHE A 113 1.91 23.85 -0.57
N PRO A 114 2.33 22.71 0.01
CA PRO A 114 1.54 21.49 -0.07
C PRO A 114 0.28 21.58 0.81
N ALA A 115 -0.62 20.63 0.64
CA ALA A 115 -1.61 20.31 1.67
C ALA A 115 -0.86 19.66 2.85
N ILE A 116 -0.81 20.34 3.99
CA ILE A 116 -0.02 19.92 5.15
C ILE A 116 -0.93 19.22 6.16
N LEU A 117 -0.54 18.03 6.57
CA LEU A 117 -1.05 17.33 7.74
C LEU A 117 0.04 17.35 8.82
N GLU A 118 -0.32 17.77 10.03
CA GLU A 118 0.61 17.86 11.15
C GLU A 118 0.03 17.17 12.39
N ARG A 119 0.90 16.42 13.10
CA ARG A 119 0.60 15.71 14.35
C ARG A 119 1.84 15.78 15.26
N GLY A 120 1.94 16.84 16.06
CA GLY A 120 3.12 17.10 16.88
C GLY A 120 4.37 17.21 15.99
N PRO A 121 5.46 16.48 16.27
CA PRO A 121 6.68 16.57 15.47
C PRO A 121 6.59 15.88 14.09
N LEU A 122 5.49 15.18 13.79
CA LEU A 122 5.27 14.54 12.49
C LEU A 122 4.54 15.48 11.54
N SER A 123 5.13 15.76 10.38
CA SER A 123 4.51 16.54 9.30
C SER A 123 4.51 15.78 7.97
N ILE A 124 3.40 15.83 7.24
CA ILE A 124 3.24 15.24 5.91
C ILE A 124 2.79 16.34 4.94
N GLY A 125 3.56 16.56 3.88
CA GLY A 125 3.23 17.47 2.78
C GLY A 125 2.75 16.72 1.55
N ILE A 126 1.54 17.04 1.07
CA ILE A 126 0.94 16.42 -0.12
C ILE A 126 0.78 17.48 -1.21
N SER A 127 1.42 17.27 -2.36
CA SER A 127 1.36 18.21 -3.49
C SER A 127 1.14 17.49 -4.81
N SER A 128 0.29 18.08 -5.65
CA SER A 128 0.12 17.71 -7.06
C SER A 128 0.90 18.63 -8.01
N GLY A 129 1.79 19.48 -7.48
CA GLY A 129 2.49 20.49 -8.28
C GLY A 129 1.57 21.54 -8.92
N GLY A 130 0.37 21.70 -8.36
CA GLY A 130 -0.65 22.64 -8.83
C GLY A 130 -1.70 22.05 -9.79
N SER A 131 -1.53 20.82 -10.30
CA SER A 131 -2.44 20.24 -11.31
C SER A 131 -3.77 19.76 -10.75
N ALA A 132 -3.81 19.32 -9.49
CA ALA A 132 -5.00 18.75 -8.86
C ALA A 132 -5.07 19.11 -7.36
N PRO A 133 -5.39 20.36 -7.00
CA PRO A 133 -5.42 20.80 -5.61
C PRO A 133 -6.52 20.12 -4.79
N VAL A 134 -7.66 19.78 -5.42
CA VAL A 134 -8.76 19.05 -4.75
C VAL A 134 -8.34 17.65 -4.35
N LEU A 135 -7.66 16.92 -5.26
CA LEU A 135 -7.14 15.58 -4.97
C LEU A 135 -6.15 15.60 -3.79
N ALA A 136 -5.23 16.58 -3.75
CA ALA A 136 -4.30 16.72 -2.63
C ALA A 136 -5.02 16.92 -1.29
N ARG A 137 -6.14 17.65 -1.27
CA ARG A 137 -6.97 17.82 -0.05
C ARG A 137 -7.70 16.53 0.34
N LEU A 138 -8.21 15.77 -0.63
CA LEU A 138 -8.88 14.48 -0.37
C LEU A 138 -7.91 13.47 0.23
N ILE A 139 -6.71 13.33 -0.35
CA ILE A 139 -5.66 12.46 0.18
C ILE A 139 -5.24 12.91 1.59
N ARG A 140 -5.12 14.22 1.82
CA ARG A 140 -4.84 14.76 3.17
C ARG A 140 -5.89 14.31 4.17
N ALA A 141 -7.19 14.42 3.84
CA ALA A 141 -8.27 14.01 4.71
C ALA A 141 -8.28 12.49 4.98
N GLN A 142 -8.01 11.68 3.96
CA GLN A 142 -7.89 10.22 4.11
C GLN A 142 -6.73 9.85 5.04
N LEU A 143 -5.55 10.43 4.85
CA LEU A 143 -4.40 10.21 5.73
C LEU A 143 -4.70 10.68 7.16
N GLU A 144 -5.39 11.82 7.29
CA GLU A 144 -5.78 12.36 8.59
C GLU A 144 -6.66 11.41 9.39
N ALA A 145 -7.55 10.67 8.74
CA ALA A 145 -8.39 9.65 9.36
C ALA A 145 -7.63 8.35 9.68
N LEU A 146 -6.53 8.06 8.99
CA LEU A 146 -5.74 6.83 9.18
C LEU A 146 -4.73 6.93 10.33
N LEU A 147 -4.28 8.14 10.69
CA LEU A 147 -3.32 8.32 11.77
C LEU A 147 -3.98 8.16 13.13
N SER A 148 -3.32 7.42 14.03
CA SER A 148 -3.83 7.25 15.38
C SER A 148 -3.84 8.58 16.15
N PRO A 149 -4.81 8.79 17.07
CA PRO A 149 -4.83 9.98 17.92
C PRO A 149 -3.55 10.16 18.75
N GLY A 150 -2.91 9.05 19.15
CA GLY A 150 -1.70 9.04 19.98
C GLY A 150 -0.39 9.27 19.22
N ILE A 151 -0.41 9.39 17.88
CA ILE A 151 0.82 9.40 17.08
C ILE A 151 1.78 10.55 17.43
N ALA A 152 1.25 11.72 17.81
CA ALA A 152 2.04 12.86 18.25
C ALA A 152 2.81 12.55 19.55
N SER A 153 2.11 11.95 20.52
CA SER A 153 2.69 11.51 21.80
C SER A 153 3.71 10.41 21.61
N LEU A 154 3.45 9.48 20.68
CA LEU A 154 4.35 8.38 20.36
C LEU A 154 5.65 8.88 19.71
N ALA A 155 5.54 9.82 18.78
CA ALA A 155 6.69 10.46 18.16
C ALA A 155 7.51 11.29 19.19
N ALA A 156 6.84 12.01 20.08
CA ALA A 156 7.50 12.74 21.17
C ALA A 156 8.23 11.79 22.15
N LEU A 157 7.60 10.67 22.52
CA LEU A 157 8.23 9.63 23.35
C LEU A 157 9.49 9.07 22.68
N ALA A 158 9.40 8.75 21.39
CA ALA A 158 10.56 8.26 20.63
C ALA A 158 11.70 9.29 20.56
N GLY A 159 11.36 10.57 20.38
CA GLY A 159 12.32 11.67 20.41
C GLY A 159 13.10 11.72 21.74
N ARG A 160 12.42 11.68 22.88
CA ARG A 160 13.05 11.69 24.22
C ARG A 160 13.90 10.45 24.49
N MET A 161 13.48 9.29 24.00
CA MET A 161 14.14 8.01 24.25
C MET A 161 15.26 7.68 23.26
N ARG A 162 15.42 8.47 22.18
CA ARG A 162 16.37 8.22 21.09
C ARG A 162 17.80 8.01 21.56
N ASP A 163 18.33 8.92 22.37
CA ASP A 163 19.72 8.86 22.81
C ASP A 163 19.97 7.72 23.79
N ARG A 164 18.99 7.41 24.64
CA ARG A 164 19.05 6.27 25.56
C ARG A 164 19.06 4.94 24.81
N VAL A 165 18.18 4.77 23.82
CA VAL A 165 18.18 3.59 22.94
C VAL A 165 19.49 3.48 22.17
N LYS A 166 20.05 4.61 21.73
CA LYS A 166 21.35 4.65 21.05
C LYS A 166 22.50 4.18 21.95
N ALA A 167 22.47 4.54 23.23
CA ALA A 167 23.47 4.15 24.22
C ALA A 167 23.38 2.66 24.61
N VAL A 168 22.17 2.09 24.62
CA VAL A 168 21.94 0.70 25.07
C VAL A 168 22.04 -0.31 23.93
N LEU A 169 21.47 -0.01 22.76
CA LEU A 169 21.40 -0.95 21.63
C LEU A 169 22.41 -0.60 20.52
N PRO A 170 23.05 -1.62 19.92
CA PRO A 170 23.87 -1.43 18.72
C PRO A 170 23.01 -0.98 17.53
N GLU A 171 23.62 -0.28 16.58
CA GLU A 171 22.91 0.35 15.46
C GLU A 171 21.98 -0.61 14.70
N GLU A 172 22.44 -1.82 14.45
CA GLU A 172 21.74 -2.89 13.75
C GLU A 172 20.39 -3.24 14.39
N ARG A 173 20.27 -3.13 15.72
CA ARG A 173 19.06 -3.50 16.48
C ARG A 173 18.10 -2.34 16.72
N ARG A 174 18.56 -1.09 16.58
CA ARG A 174 17.75 0.09 16.90
C ARG A 174 16.51 0.18 16.02
N LYS A 175 16.64 -0.15 14.74
CA LYS A 175 15.54 -0.13 13.78
C LYS A 175 14.41 -1.08 14.19
N ASP A 176 14.75 -2.33 14.50
CA ASP A 176 13.77 -3.35 14.90
C ASP A 176 13.12 -3.03 16.23
N PHE A 177 13.90 -2.50 17.19
CA PHE A 177 13.36 -2.02 18.46
C PHE A 177 12.32 -0.92 18.24
N TRP A 178 12.64 0.11 17.45
CA TRP A 178 11.69 1.19 17.16
C TRP A 178 10.46 0.70 16.41
N GLN A 179 10.63 -0.23 15.46
CA GLN A 179 9.50 -0.84 14.77
C GLN A 179 8.58 -1.59 15.74
N TRP A 180 9.13 -2.35 16.68
CA TRP A 180 8.36 -3.01 17.74
C TRP A 180 7.64 -2.00 18.64
N VAL A 181 8.31 -0.92 19.03
CA VAL A 181 7.71 0.17 19.82
C VAL A 181 6.51 0.78 19.09
N PHE A 182 6.65 1.07 17.79
CA PHE A 182 5.63 1.77 17.00
C PHE A 182 4.46 0.91 16.54
N THR A 183 4.60 -0.43 16.59
CA THR A 183 3.56 -1.36 16.12
C THR A 183 3.03 -2.28 17.22
N GLY A 184 3.62 -2.21 18.41
CA GLY A 184 3.37 -3.11 19.51
C GLY A 184 2.69 -2.45 20.71
N PRO A 185 2.83 -3.07 21.90
CA PRO A 185 2.12 -2.67 23.11
C PRO A 185 2.38 -1.22 23.57
N VAL A 186 3.56 -0.67 23.29
CA VAL A 186 3.90 0.72 23.64
C VAL A 186 2.99 1.68 22.88
N ALA A 187 2.87 1.52 21.55
CA ALA A 187 1.95 2.30 20.72
C ALA A 187 0.50 2.20 21.22
N SER A 188 0.02 0.98 21.53
CA SER A 188 -1.34 0.78 22.04
C SER A 188 -1.62 1.53 23.34
N LYS A 189 -0.64 1.58 24.26
CA LYS A 189 -0.77 2.36 25.50
C LYS A 189 -0.78 3.87 25.27
N VAL A 190 0.03 4.36 24.34
CA VAL A 190 0.02 5.77 23.95
C VAL A 190 -1.33 6.15 23.33
N ASP A 191 -1.86 5.32 22.44
CA ASP A 191 -3.18 5.54 21.84
C ASP A 191 -4.32 5.53 22.89
N ALA A 192 -4.17 4.76 23.96
CA ALA A 192 -5.07 4.76 25.11
C ALA A 192 -4.86 5.94 26.08
N GLY A 193 -3.95 6.88 25.78
CA GLY A 193 -3.62 8.04 26.64
C GLY A 193 -2.74 7.71 27.85
N LYS A 194 -2.25 6.47 27.97
CA LYS A 194 -1.47 5.97 29.11
C LYS A 194 0.03 6.21 28.93
N ASN A 195 0.42 7.47 28.76
CA ASN A 195 1.79 7.84 28.38
C ASN A 195 2.87 7.36 29.36
N ALA A 196 2.62 7.45 30.67
CA ALA A 196 3.58 6.99 31.69
C ALA A 196 3.77 5.46 31.65
N GLU A 197 2.69 4.69 31.49
CA GLU A 197 2.76 3.23 31.36
C GLU A 197 3.46 2.79 30.06
N ALA A 198 3.30 3.57 28.98
CA ALA A 198 3.97 3.34 27.70
C ALA A 198 5.48 3.55 27.82
N GLU A 199 5.90 4.64 28.47
CA GLU A 199 7.32 4.93 28.72
C GLU A 199 7.97 3.87 29.61
N ALA A 200 7.31 3.46 30.71
CA ALA A 200 7.78 2.38 31.55
C ALA A 200 7.94 1.06 30.77
N GLN A 201 6.98 0.71 29.92
CA GLN A 201 7.06 -0.49 29.09
C GLN A 201 8.17 -0.43 28.04
N LEU A 202 8.42 0.74 27.45
CA LEU A 202 9.54 0.93 26.52
C LEU A 202 10.86 0.67 27.24
N LEU A 203 11.04 1.20 28.45
CA LEU A 203 12.26 1.00 29.25
C LEU A 203 12.45 -0.48 29.60
N THR A 204 11.41 -1.16 30.08
CA THR A 204 11.47 -2.61 30.36
C THR A 204 11.82 -3.41 29.11
N ALA A 205 11.25 -3.04 27.96
CA ALA A 205 11.57 -3.69 26.69
C ALA A 205 13.02 -3.42 26.28
N LEU A 206 13.53 -2.20 26.47
CA LEU A 206 14.90 -1.85 26.12
C LEU A 206 15.91 -2.72 26.87
N ASP A 207 15.70 -2.93 28.18
CA ASP A 207 16.55 -3.80 29.01
C ASP A 207 16.49 -5.26 28.54
N ALA A 208 15.28 -5.76 28.23
CA ALA A 208 15.11 -7.11 27.71
C ALA A 208 15.80 -7.30 26.34
N TRP A 209 15.75 -6.29 25.47
CA TRP A 209 16.42 -6.31 24.17
C TRP A 209 17.94 -6.24 24.31
N GLN A 210 18.48 -5.58 25.33
CA GLN A 210 19.91 -5.59 25.63
C GLN A 210 20.41 -6.99 26.01
N GLY A 211 19.68 -7.70 26.87
CA GLY A 211 20.08 -9.00 27.40
C GLY A 211 19.74 -10.21 26.52
N SER A 212 18.85 -10.05 25.53
CA SER A 212 18.46 -11.14 24.63
C SER A 212 19.41 -11.24 23.43
N PRO A 213 19.75 -12.46 22.95
CA PRO A 213 20.37 -12.62 21.64
C PRO A 213 19.54 -11.91 20.57
N ALA A 214 20.18 -11.52 19.47
CA ALA A 214 19.48 -10.88 18.35
C ALA A 214 18.23 -11.71 18.00
N PRO A 215 17.08 -11.07 17.73
CA PRO A 215 15.88 -11.81 17.38
C PRO A 215 16.21 -12.79 16.25
N SER A 216 15.88 -14.07 16.45
CA SER A 216 15.96 -15.05 15.37
C SER A 216 15.16 -14.51 14.18
N GLY A 217 15.67 -14.72 12.97
CA GLY A 217 14.90 -14.36 11.78
C GLY A 217 13.54 -15.06 11.80
N GLU A 218 12.58 -14.46 11.11
CA GLU A 218 11.19 -14.91 11.12
C GLU A 218 10.70 -15.00 9.68
N VAL A 219 9.83 -15.95 9.41
CA VAL A 219 9.24 -16.13 8.09
C VAL A 219 7.78 -15.68 8.06
N TYR A 220 7.44 -14.82 7.11
CA TYR A 220 6.08 -14.38 6.81
C TYR A 220 5.58 -15.11 5.57
N LEU A 221 4.64 -16.02 5.74
CA LEU A 221 3.93 -16.68 4.66
C LEU A 221 2.68 -15.88 4.31
N VAL A 222 2.71 -15.14 3.20
CA VAL A 222 1.70 -14.11 2.91
C VAL A 222 1.00 -14.37 1.59
N GLY A 223 -0.33 -14.37 1.63
CA GLY A 223 -1.18 -14.36 0.43
C GLY A 223 -1.19 -13.00 -0.24
N GLY A 224 -0.72 -12.94 -1.48
CA GLY A 224 -0.66 -11.76 -2.33
C GLY A 224 -1.95 -11.47 -3.09
N GLY A 225 -2.98 -12.31 -2.95
CA GLY A 225 -4.22 -12.15 -3.68
C GLY A 225 -4.13 -12.61 -5.15
N PRO A 226 -5.24 -12.53 -5.90
CA PRO A 226 -5.33 -13.05 -7.27
C PRO A 226 -4.64 -12.17 -8.34
N GLY A 227 -4.26 -10.93 -7.99
CA GLY A 227 -3.51 -10.04 -8.88
C GLY A 227 -3.69 -8.57 -8.54
N ASP A 228 -4.93 -8.13 -8.28
CA ASP A 228 -5.23 -6.74 -7.90
C ASP A 228 -4.60 -6.37 -6.55
N PRO A 229 -3.73 -5.35 -6.48
CA PRO A 229 -3.11 -4.89 -5.24
C PRO A 229 -4.10 -4.45 -4.17
N ASP A 230 -5.29 -3.96 -4.55
CA ASP A 230 -6.31 -3.51 -3.61
C ASP A 230 -6.98 -4.68 -2.87
N LEU A 231 -6.75 -5.92 -3.31
CA LEU A 231 -7.18 -7.14 -2.64
C LEU A 231 -6.15 -7.68 -1.62
N LEU A 232 -5.04 -6.97 -1.41
CA LEU A 232 -4.14 -7.28 -0.31
C LEU A 232 -4.80 -6.97 1.04
N THR A 233 -4.56 -7.85 2.01
CA THR A 233 -4.95 -7.54 3.39
C THR A 233 -4.01 -6.48 3.98
N PHE A 234 -4.51 -5.65 4.90
CA PHE A 234 -3.66 -4.70 5.61
C PHE A 234 -2.51 -5.38 6.36
N ARG A 235 -2.70 -6.62 6.84
CA ARG A 235 -1.64 -7.40 7.48
C ARG A 235 -0.56 -7.80 6.48
N ALA A 236 -0.94 -8.24 5.27
CA ALA A 236 -0.01 -8.57 4.20
C ALA A 236 0.88 -7.36 3.86
N LEU A 237 0.25 -6.21 3.57
CA LEU A 237 0.95 -4.97 3.24
C LEU A 237 1.91 -4.53 4.35
N ARG A 238 1.49 -4.61 5.62
CA ARG A 238 2.35 -4.28 6.76
C ARG A 238 3.59 -5.15 6.78
N LEU A 239 3.48 -6.47 6.65
CA LEU A 239 4.62 -7.40 6.66
C LEU A 239 5.52 -7.23 5.42
N MET A 240 4.93 -6.98 4.25
CA MET A 240 5.65 -6.67 3.01
C MET A 240 6.58 -5.46 3.14
N GLN A 241 6.21 -4.48 3.96
CA GLN A 241 7.02 -3.29 4.24
C GLN A 241 8.13 -3.53 5.28
N GLN A 242 8.09 -4.63 6.04
CA GLN A 242 9.11 -4.95 7.05
C GLN A 242 10.18 -5.90 6.52
N ALA A 243 9.83 -6.76 5.56
CA ALA A 243 10.67 -7.83 5.06
C ALA A 243 12.04 -7.34 4.57
N ASP A 244 13.09 -8.11 4.90
CA ASP A 244 14.44 -7.88 4.41
C ASP A 244 14.69 -8.60 3.09
N VAL A 245 14.06 -9.77 2.94
CA VAL A 245 14.15 -10.60 1.75
C VAL A 245 12.76 -11.08 1.37
N VAL A 246 12.43 -11.05 0.08
CA VAL A 246 11.15 -11.50 -0.45
C VAL A 246 11.35 -12.63 -1.44
N LEU A 247 10.81 -13.80 -1.12
CA LEU A 247 10.71 -14.96 -2.01
C LEU A 247 9.33 -14.96 -2.65
N TYR A 248 9.27 -14.83 -3.97
CA TYR A 248 8.02 -14.76 -4.72
C TYR A 248 8.03 -15.65 -5.95
N ASP A 249 6.84 -16.05 -6.41
CA ASP A 249 6.66 -16.89 -7.59
C ASP A 249 5.92 -16.15 -8.71
N ARG A 250 5.68 -16.86 -9.82
CA ARG A 250 5.08 -16.30 -11.04
C ARG A 250 3.67 -15.74 -10.83
N LEU A 251 2.93 -16.21 -9.83
CA LEU A 251 1.53 -15.84 -9.63
C LEU A 251 1.35 -14.54 -8.86
N VAL A 252 2.43 -13.98 -8.31
CA VAL A 252 2.42 -12.65 -7.69
C VAL A 252 2.53 -11.61 -8.80
N SER A 253 1.57 -10.68 -8.87
CA SER A 253 1.57 -9.62 -9.87
C SER A 253 2.73 -8.62 -9.64
N PRO A 254 3.25 -7.99 -10.71
CA PRO A 254 4.22 -6.91 -10.59
C PRO A 254 3.76 -5.77 -9.68
N GLU A 255 2.48 -5.40 -9.77
CA GLU A 255 1.90 -4.32 -8.98
C GLU A 255 1.89 -4.63 -7.48
N VAL A 256 1.64 -5.89 -7.10
CA VAL A 256 1.77 -6.34 -5.70
C VAL A 256 3.24 -6.34 -5.26
N LEU A 257 4.17 -6.74 -6.12
CA LEU A 257 5.61 -6.73 -5.81
C LEU A 257 6.16 -5.31 -5.61
N ASP A 258 5.60 -4.31 -6.29
CA ASP A 258 5.99 -2.91 -6.13
C ASP A 258 5.60 -2.32 -4.77
N LEU A 259 4.65 -2.96 -4.07
CA LEU A 259 4.28 -2.64 -2.69
C LEU A 259 5.17 -3.31 -1.64
N VAL A 260 6.21 -4.04 -2.05
CA VAL A 260 7.25 -4.52 -1.12
C VAL A 260 8.19 -3.36 -0.76
N ARG A 261 8.78 -3.40 0.45
CA ARG A 261 9.84 -2.49 0.87
C ARG A 261 10.89 -2.31 -0.25
N ARG A 262 11.20 -1.08 -0.62
CA ARG A 262 12.09 -0.75 -1.76
C ARG A 262 13.48 -1.41 -1.65
N ASP A 263 14.03 -1.45 -0.45
CA ASP A 263 15.38 -1.98 -0.20
C ASP A 263 15.39 -3.49 0.13
N ALA A 264 14.24 -4.18 0.05
CA ALA A 264 14.21 -5.62 0.29
C ALA A 264 14.81 -6.38 -0.90
N ARG A 265 15.68 -7.36 -0.60
CA ARG A 265 16.22 -8.25 -1.64
C ARG A 265 15.11 -9.14 -2.18
N ARG A 266 14.86 -9.10 -3.49
CA ARG A 266 13.84 -9.93 -4.16
C ARG A 266 14.49 -11.19 -4.72
N ILE A 267 13.90 -12.35 -4.43
CA ILE A 267 14.34 -13.67 -4.91
C ILE A 267 13.16 -14.34 -5.61
N TYR A 268 13.28 -14.54 -6.92
CA TYR A 268 12.28 -15.27 -7.68
C TYR A 268 12.47 -16.78 -7.52
N VAL A 269 11.43 -17.49 -7.09
CA VAL A 269 11.42 -18.95 -6.86
C VAL A 269 10.43 -19.68 -7.77
N GLY A 270 9.85 -18.99 -8.76
CA GLY A 270 8.90 -19.57 -9.70
C GLY A 270 9.55 -20.36 -10.85
N LYS A 271 8.74 -21.16 -11.55
CA LYS A 271 9.15 -21.90 -12.77
C LYS A 271 9.09 -20.96 -13.99
N LYS A 272 10.24 -20.54 -14.53
CA LYS A 272 10.32 -20.04 -15.92
C LYS A 272 10.52 -21.25 -16.85
N LYS A 273 9.82 -21.27 -17.99
CA LYS A 273 9.89 -22.37 -18.99
C LYS A 273 11.31 -22.62 -19.56
N GLU A 274 12.28 -21.76 -19.28
CA GLU A 274 13.67 -21.83 -19.79
C GLU A 274 14.75 -21.94 -18.71
N PHE A 275 14.38 -22.06 -17.41
CA PHE A 275 15.36 -22.19 -16.33
C PHE A 275 15.11 -23.46 -15.51
N HIS A 276 16.17 -24.25 -15.31
CA HIS A 276 16.19 -25.44 -14.46
C HIS A 276 15.44 -25.16 -13.15
N SER A 277 14.38 -25.93 -12.92
CA SER A 277 13.45 -25.74 -11.80
C SER A 277 14.17 -25.76 -10.47
N VAL A 278 13.91 -24.80 -9.59
CA VAL A 278 14.23 -24.94 -8.16
C VAL A 278 13.22 -25.95 -7.57
N PRO A 279 13.67 -27.12 -7.09
CA PRO A 279 12.80 -28.06 -6.38
C PRO A 279 12.16 -27.40 -5.15
N GLN A 280 10.97 -27.85 -4.75
CA GLN A 280 10.29 -27.29 -3.58
C GLN A 280 11.15 -27.36 -2.32
N ASP A 281 11.87 -28.47 -2.12
CA ASP A 281 12.73 -28.67 -0.96
C ASP A 281 13.83 -27.61 -0.84
N ASN A 282 14.29 -27.09 -1.98
CA ASN A 282 15.28 -26.02 -2.05
C ASN A 282 14.65 -24.66 -1.68
N ILE A 283 13.39 -24.42 -2.02
CA ILE A 283 12.66 -23.22 -1.58
C ILE A 283 12.49 -23.27 -0.06
N ASN A 284 12.04 -24.40 0.46
CA ASN A 284 11.82 -24.58 1.89
C ASN A 284 13.14 -24.45 2.67
N GLN A 285 14.24 -25.02 2.15
CA GLN A 285 15.57 -24.85 2.75
C GLN A 285 16.03 -23.39 2.74
N LEU A 286 15.83 -22.70 1.62
CA LEU A 286 16.22 -21.30 1.50
C LEU A 286 15.48 -20.40 2.51
N LEU A 287 14.20 -20.69 2.81
CA LEU A 287 13.46 -19.98 3.87
C LEU A 287 14.14 -20.16 5.24
N VAL A 288 14.49 -21.39 5.59
CA VAL A 288 15.19 -21.73 6.84
C VAL A 288 16.54 -21.01 6.89
N ASP A 289 17.37 -21.15 5.85
CA ASP A 289 18.73 -20.60 5.82
C ASP A 289 18.73 -19.07 5.98
N LEU A 290 17.78 -18.38 5.32
CA LEU A 290 17.66 -16.93 5.43
C LEU A 290 17.16 -16.49 6.81
N ALA A 291 16.24 -17.23 7.42
CA ALA A 291 15.76 -16.93 8.77
C ALA A 291 16.85 -17.20 9.83
N GLN A 292 17.65 -18.25 9.67
CA GLN A 292 18.81 -18.54 10.53
C GLN A 292 19.89 -17.45 10.46
N GLN A 293 19.95 -16.70 9.36
CA GLN A 293 20.79 -15.50 9.23
C GLN A 293 20.19 -14.26 9.93
N GLY A 294 19.09 -14.40 10.69
CA GLY A 294 18.45 -13.30 11.41
C GLY A 294 17.51 -12.43 10.56
N LYS A 295 17.19 -12.82 9.31
CA LYS A 295 16.41 -11.99 8.39
C LYS A 295 14.91 -12.14 8.59
N LYS A 296 14.17 -11.05 8.36
CA LYS A 296 12.71 -11.12 8.16
C LYS A 296 12.41 -11.55 6.73
N VAL A 297 12.03 -12.80 6.55
CA VAL A 297 11.86 -13.42 5.23
C VAL A 297 10.38 -13.44 4.86
N LEU A 298 10.00 -12.78 3.77
CA LEU A 298 8.65 -12.85 3.23
C LEU A 298 8.56 -13.91 2.14
N ARG A 299 7.76 -14.95 2.34
CA ARG A 299 7.29 -15.83 1.28
C ARG A 299 5.96 -15.31 0.75
N LEU A 300 6.01 -14.57 -0.34
CA LEU A 300 4.84 -13.98 -1.00
C LEU A 300 4.30 -14.94 -2.06
N LYS A 301 3.03 -15.31 -1.95
CA LYS A 301 2.39 -16.34 -2.79
C LYS A 301 1.16 -15.76 -3.48
N GLY A 302 0.94 -16.10 -4.75
CA GLY A 302 -0.31 -15.73 -5.42
C GLY A 302 -1.52 -16.39 -4.76
N GLY A 303 -2.62 -15.64 -4.63
CA GLY A 303 -3.85 -16.08 -3.98
C GLY A 303 -3.71 -16.21 -2.47
N ASP A 304 -4.10 -17.37 -1.94
CA ASP A 304 -4.01 -17.74 -0.53
C ASP A 304 -2.91 -18.79 -0.30
N PRO A 305 -2.10 -18.70 0.78
CA PRO A 305 -1.01 -19.65 1.02
C PRO A 305 -1.43 -21.12 1.16
N PHE A 306 -2.62 -21.38 1.67
CA PHE A 306 -3.09 -22.72 2.02
C PHE A 306 -4.09 -23.31 1.01
N ILE A 307 -4.63 -22.51 0.09
CA ILE A 307 -5.48 -23.02 -1.00
C ILE A 307 -4.61 -23.33 -2.22
N PHE A 308 -4.24 -24.61 -2.37
CA PHE A 308 -3.38 -25.13 -3.45
C PHE A 308 -2.02 -24.42 -3.61
N GLY A 309 -1.60 -23.66 -2.59
CA GLY A 309 -0.34 -22.91 -2.60
C GLY A 309 0.87 -23.71 -2.09
N ARG A 310 0.67 -24.91 -1.52
CA ARG A 310 1.72 -25.69 -0.81
C ARG A 310 2.32 -24.97 0.41
N GLY A 311 1.61 -23.99 0.98
CA GLY A 311 2.07 -23.29 2.18
C GLY A 311 2.28 -24.19 3.39
N GLY A 312 1.51 -25.28 3.50
CA GLY A 312 1.67 -26.28 4.56
C GLY A 312 3.05 -26.95 4.56
N GLU A 313 3.55 -27.37 3.40
CA GLU A 313 4.88 -27.99 3.26
C GLU A 313 6.01 -27.00 3.59
N GLU A 314 5.81 -25.72 3.27
CA GLU A 314 6.79 -24.65 3.55
C GLU A 314 6.90 -24.39 5.07
N ILE A 315 5.77 -24.37 5.81
CA ILE A 315 5.79 -24.14 7.27
C ILE A 315 6.19 -25.35 8.08
N ASP A 316 5.91 -26.57 7.60
CA ASP A 316 6.29 -27.81 8.28
C ASP A 316 7.81 -27.86 8.49
N LYS A 317 8.56 -27.58 7.42
CA LYS A 317 10.03 -27.48 7.47
C LYS A 317 10.54 -26.32 8.33
N LEU A 318 9.79 -25.22 8.46
CA LEU A 318 10.15 -24.13 9.36
C LEU A 318 9.94 -24.52 10.83
N ALA A 319 8.85 -25.23 11.11
CA ALA A 319 8.56 -25.75 12.44
C ALA A 319 9.63 -26.76 12.89
N ASP A 320 10.01 -27.70 12.02
CA ASP A 320 11.09 -28.67 12.27
C ASP A 320 12.43 -27.99 12.58
N ALA A 321 12.70 -26.85 11.94
CA ALA A 321 13.91 -26.06 12.16
C ALA A 321 13.83 -25.08 13.35
N GLY A 322 12.70 -25.04 14.07
CA GLY A 322 12.48 -24.12 15.20
C GLY A 322 12.44 -22.65 14.79
N ILE A 323 12.12 -22.35 13.53
CA ILE A 323 12.07 -20.97 13.01
C ILE A 323 10.68 -20.38 13.26
N PRO A 324 10.58 -19.20 13.92
CA PRO A 324 9.31 -18.50 14.06
C PRO A 324 8.71 -18.16 12.70
N PHE A 325 7.39 -18.35 12.56
CA PHE A 325 6.68 -17.98 11.34
C PHE A 325 5.29 -17.44 11.62
N GLN A 326 4.78 -16.66 10.67
CA GLN A 326 3.41 -16.16 10.65
C GLN A 326 2.78 -16.45 9.30
N VAL A 327 1.51 -16.83 9.31
CA VAL A 327 0.73 -17.01 8.09
C VAL A 327 -0.33 -15.93 7.99
N VAL A 328 -0.36 -15.23 6.85
CA VAL A 328 -1.37 -14.22 6.54
C VAL A 328 -2.19 -14.70 5.36
N PRO A 329 -3.50 -14.93 5.54
CA PRO A 329 -4.36 -15.37 4.45
C PRO A 329 -4.47 -14.30 3.37
N GLY A 330 -4.75 -14.74 2.16
CA GLY A 330 -5.00 -13.88 1.01
C GLY A 330 -6.37 -14.13 0.40
N ILE A 331 -6.84 -13.20 -0.42
CA ILE A 331 -8.00 -13.47 -1.27
C ILE A 331 -7.60 -14.55 -2.27
N THR A 332 -8.26 -15.71 -2.21
CA THR A 332 -7.97 -16.80 -3.15
C THR A 332 -8.52 -16.51 -4.54
N ALA A 333 -7.97 -17.17 -5.57
CA ALA A 333 -8.38 -16.97 -6.96
C ALA A 333 -9.88 -17.22 -7.16
N ALA A 334 -10.46 -18.22 -6.50
CA ALA A 334 -11.90 -18.46 -6.57
C ALA A 334 -12.73 -17.24 -6.13
N SER A 335 -12.46 -16.68 -4.97
CA SER A 335 -13.19 -15.51 -4.47
C SER A 335 -12.99 -14.29 -5.37
N GLY A 336 -11.75 -13.99 -5.76
CA GLY A 336 -11.45 -12.85 -6.62
C GLY A 336 -12.08 -12.96 -8.01
N CYS A 337 -11.83 -14.07 -8.71
CA CYS A 337 -12.37 -14.32 -10.05
C CYS A 337 -13.91 -14.31 -10.03
N ALA A 338 -14.54 -14.97 -9.06
CA ALA A 338 -16.00 -15.00 -8.93
C ALA A 338 -16.59 -13.60 -8.77
N SER A 339 -16.07 -12.81 -7.83
CA SER A 339 -16.55 -11.46 -7.54
C SER A 339 -16.36 -10.52 -8.73
N TYR A 340 -15.19 -10.54 -9.39
CA TYR A 340 -14.88 -9.64 -10.51
C TYR A 340 -15.49 -10.11 -11.82
N ALA A 341 -15.78 -11.40 -11.98
CA ALA A 341 -16.54 -11.90 -13.13
C ALA A 341 -18.06 -11.74 -12.95
N GLY A 342 -18.56 -11.35 -11.78
CA GLY A 342 -20.02 -11.35 -11.54
C GLY A 342 -20.62 -12.76 -11.53
N ILE A 343 -19.85 -13.76 -11.10
CA ILE A 343 -20.28 -15.16 -10.98
C ILE A 343 -20.21 -15.52 -9.50
N PRO A 344 -21.26 -15.29 -8.69
CA PRO A 344 -21.23 -15.61 -7.27
C PRO A 344 -21.06 -17.13 -7.09
N LEU A 345 -20.17 -17.55 -6.19
CA LEU A 345 -19.92 -18.99 -5.98
C LEU A 345 -21.13 -19.72 -5.40
N THR A 346 -21.99 -18.99 -4.69
CA THR A 346 -23.27 -19.49 -4.16
C THR A 346 -24.39 -18.52 -4.52
N HIS A 347 -25.56 -19.06 -4.82
CA HIS A 347 -26.81 -18.30 -4.90
C HIS A 347 -27.95 -19.22 -4.48
N ARG A 348 -28.93 -18.69 -3.75
CA ARG A 348 -30.01 -19.48 -3.10
C ARG A 348 -30.65 -20.51 -4.04
N ASP A 349 -30.94 -20.09 -5.26
CA ASP A 349 -31.62 -20.92 -6.28
C ASP A 349 -30.68 -21.76 -7.16
N HIS A 350 -29.36 -21.66 -6.97
CA HIS A 350 -28.36 -22.27 -7.85
C HIS A 350 -27.42 -23.24 -7.15
N ALA A 351 -26.83 -22.84 -6.03
CA ALA A 351 -25.81 -23.63 -5.34
C ALA A 351 -25.80 -23.36 -3.84
N GLN A 352 -25.84 -24.44 -3.07
CA GLN A 352 -25.73 -24.47 -1.61
C GLN A 352 -24.34 -24.90 -1.13
N SER A 353 -23.50 -25.38 -2.06
CA SER A 353 -22.14 -25.81 -1.78
C SER A 353 -21.18 -25.33 -2.86
N VAL A 354 -19.91 -25.16 -2.47
CA VAL A 354 -18.82 -24.79 -3.38
C VAL A 354 -17.69 -25.77 -3.17
N ARG A 355 -17.11 -26.26 -4.27
CA ARG A 355 -16.01 -27.22 -4.24
C ARG A 355 -14.80 -26.68 -4.97
N PHE A 356 -13.71 -26.51 -4.24
CA PHE A 356 -12.42 -26.14 -4.83
C PHE A 356 -11.64 -27.41 -5.18
N VAL A 357 -11.28 -27.55 -6.44
CA VAL A 357 -10.65 -28.76 -6.98
C VAL A 357 -9.40 -28.37 -7.75
N THR A 358 -8.35 -29.19 -7.67
CA THR A 358 -7.17 -29.05 -8.52
C THR A 358 -7.36 -29.88 -9.80
N GLY A 359 -7.20 -29.24 -10.95
CA GLY A 359 -7.15 -29.88 -12.27
C GLY A 359 -5.74 -30.28 -12.71
N HIS A 360 -4.77 -30.30 -11.79
CA HIS A 360 -3.39 -30.66 -12.11
C HIS A 360 -3.27 -32.15 -12.46
N LEU A 361 -2.72 -32.45 -13.64
CA LEU A 361 -2.49 -33.82 -14.12
C LEU A 361 -1.30 -34.44 -13.38
N LYS A 362 -1.54 -35.49 -12.59
CA LYS A 362 -0.47 -36.31 -12.00
C LYS A 362 -0.24 -37.49 -12.94
N LYS A 363 0.97 -37.63 -13.51
CA LYS A 363 1.31 -38.69 -14.50
C LYS A 363 0.36 -38.74 -15.72
N GLY A 364 -0.18 -37.59 -16.13
CA GLY A 364 -1.05 -37.49 -17.31
C GLY A 364 -2.51 -37.92 -17.08
N THR A 365 -2.90 -38.31 -15.87
CA THR A 365 -4.29 -38.67 -15.53
C THR A 365 -4.89 -37.69 -14.51
N LEU A 366 -6.21 -37.51 -14.57
CA LEU A 366 -7.03 -36.83 -13.58
C LEU A 366 -7.86 -37.86 -12.82
N GLU A 367 -7.32 -38.31 -11.68
CA GLU A 367 -8.00 -39.23 -10.76
C GLU A 367 -8.78 -38.39 -9.75
N LEU A 368 -10.01 -38.05 -10.09
CA LEU A 368 -10.92 -37.28 -9.24
C LEU A 368 -12.21 -38.09 -8.98
N PRO A 369 -12.90 -37.86 -7.86
CA PRO A 369 -14.16 -38.53 -7.54
C PRO A 369 -15.31 -37.96 -8.37
N TRP A 370 -15.29 -38.23 -9.68
CA TRP A 370 -16.21 -37.64 -10.67
C TRP A 370 -17.69 -37.83 -10.32
N ALA A 371 -18.05 -38.99 -9.75
CA ALA A 371 -19.41 -39.30 -9.31
C ALA A 371 -19.93 -38.34 -8.23
N GLU A 372 -19.05 -37.73 -7.41
CA GLU A 372 -19.45 -36.75 -6.42
C GLU A 372 -19.61 -35.34 -7.00
N PHE A 373 -19.04 -35.07 -8.18
CA PHE A 373 -19.05 -33.75 -8.79
C PHE A 373 -20.33 -33.46 -9.57
N VAL A 374 -21.15 -34.48 -9.83
CA VAL A 374 -22.39 -34.35 -10.61
C VAL A 374 -23.63 -34.09 -9.74
N SER A 375 -23.49 -34.07 -8.41
CA SER A 375 -24.60 -33.74 -7.50
C SER A 375 -25.18 -32.35 -7.82
N PRO A 376 -26.50 -32.19 -7.89
CA PRO A 376 -27.13 -30.89 -8.11
C PRO A 376 -26.82 -29.88 -6.99
N GLY A 377 -26.94 -28.58 -7.28
CA GLY A 377 -26.83 -27.54 -6.26
C GLY A 377 -25.41 -27.28 -5.75
N GLN A 378 -24.38 -27.59 -6.55
CA GLN A 378 -22.99 -27.27 -6.25
C GLN A 378 -22.36 -26.40 -7.33
N THR A 379 -21.39 -25.58 -6.93
CA THR A 379 -20.49 -24.86 -7.82
C THR A 379 -19.11 -25.49 -7.75
N LEU A 380 -18.61 -26.01 -8.87
CA LEU A 380 -17.26 -26.55 -8.97
C LEU A 380 -16.31 -25.47 -9.44
N VAL A 381 -15.17 -25.33 -8.76
CA VAL A 381 -14.13 -24.37 -9.12
C VAL A 381 -12.81 -25.10 -9.29
N PHE A 382 -12.34 -25.21 -10.53
CA PHE A 382 -11.10 -25.92 -10.87
C PHE A 382 -9.92 -24.94 -10.97
N TYR A 383 -8.96 -25.10 -10.07
CA TYR A 383 -7.64 -24.50 -10.10
C TYR A 383 -6.75 -25.29 -11.04
N MET A 384 -5.89 -24.62 -11.80
CA MET A 384 -4.97 -25.28 -12.75
C MET A 384 -5.69 -26.19 -13.76
N GLY A 385 -6.99 -25.96 -14.01
CA GLY A 385 -7.84 -26.83 -14.83
C GLY A 385 -7.73 -26.60 -16.34
N LEU A 386 -7.13 -25.50 -16.78
CA LEU A 386 -7.10 -25.12 -18.20
C LEU A 386 -6.48 -26.20 -19.11
N THR A 387 -5.37 -26.81 -18.69
CA THR A 387 -4.72 -27.88 -19.49
C THR A 387 -5.58 -29.14 -19.56
N GLY A 388 -6.37 -29.42 -18.52
CA GLY A 388 -7.24 -30.59 -18.42
C GLY A 388 -8.70 -30.31 -18.79
N ILE A 389 -9.03 -29.14 -19.36
CA ILE A 389 -10.43 -28.71 -19.52
C ILE A 389 -11.25 -29.64 -20.42
N ASP A 390 -10.64 -30.17 -21.49
CA ASP A 390 -11.26 -31.19 -22.35
C ASP A 390 -11.65 -32.43 -21.54
N THR A 391 -10.72 -32.95 -20.72
CA THR A 391 -10.93 -34.14 -19.88
C THR A 391 -11.95 -33.88 -18.78
N ILE A 392 -11.89 -32.73 -18.10
CA ILE A 392 -12.82 -32.35 -17.03
C ILE A 392 -14.24 -32.32 -17.57
N CYS A 393 -14.47 -31.61 -18.69
CA CYS A 393 -15.79 -31.54 -19.30
C CYS A 393 -16.27 -32.91 -19.79
N ALA A 394 -15.42 -33.72 -20.42
CA ALA A 394 -15.79 -35.06 -20.87
C ALA A 394 -16.19 -35.98 -19.70
N LYS A 395 -15.39 -36.00 -18.62
CA LYS A 395 -15.64 -36.86 -17.46
C LYS A 395 -16.88 -36.46 -16.68
N LEU A 396 -17.14 -35.16 -16.52
CA LEU A 396 -18.38 -34.69 -15.88
C LEU A 396 -19.62 -35.14 -16.67
N LYS A 397 -19.58 -35.06 -18.01
CA LYS A 397 -20.66 -35.53 -18.87
C LYS A 397 -20.85 -37.04 -18.81
N GLU A 398 -19.75 -37.81 -18.86
CA GLU A 398 -19.75 -39.26 -18.73
C GLU A 398 -20.42 -39.73 -17.43
N HIS A 399 -20.26 -38.97 -16.34
CA HIS A 399 -20.84 -39.28 -15.03
C HIS A 399 -22.24 -38.67 -14.81
N GLY A 400 -22.85 -38.08 -15.84
CA GLY A 400 -24.24 -37.65 -15.82
C GLY A 400 -24.48 -36.16 -15.57
N MET A 401 -23.46 -35.31 -15.57
CA MET A 401 -23.68 -33.85 -15.55
C MET A 401 -24.25 -33.39 -16.90
N PRO A 402 -25.37 -32.65 -16.95
CA PRO A 402 -25.98 -32.21 -18.20
C PRO A 402 -25.01 -31.42 -19.09
N GLU A 403 -25.00 -31.72 -20.39
CA GLU A 403 -24.14 -31.06 -21.38
C GLU A 403 -24.29 -29.53 -21.41
N GLY A 404 -25.53 -29.07 -21.18
CA GLY A 404 -25.88 -27.65 -21.13
C GLY A 404 -25.52 -26.94 -19.82
N THR A 405 -24.89 -27.63 -18.86
CA THR A 405 -24.48 -27.02 -17.58
C THR A 405 -23.58 -25.81 -17.84
N PRO A 406 -23.97 -24.60 -17.38
CA PRO A 406 -23.18 -23.40 -17.59
C PRO A 406 -21.78 -23.51 -16.99
N ALA A 407 -20.79 -22.97 -17.70
CA ALA A 407 -19.40 -23.00 -17.30
C ALA A 407 -18.64 -21.77 -17.82
N ALA A 408 -17.65 -21.30 -17.07
CA ALA A 408 -16.84 -20.14 -17.44
C ALA A 408 -15.36 -20.36 -17.15
N LEU A 409 -14.50 -19.74 -17.95
CA LEU A 409 -13.08 -19.57 -17.67
C LEU A 409 -12.82 -18.10 -17.36
N VAL A 410 -12.16 -17.83 -16.22
CA VAL A 410 -11.72 -16.50 -15.82
C VAL A 410 -10.20 -16.47 -15.88
N GLU A 411 -9.66 -15.87 -16.92
CA GLU A 411 -8.23 -15.63 -17.15
C GLU A 411 -7.79 -14.35 -16.43
N LYS A 412 -6.63 -14.39 -15.77
CA LYS A 412 -6.00 -13.24 -15.08
C LYS A 412 -7.00 -12.44 -14.22
N GLY A 413 -7.85 -13.15 -13.47
CA GLY A 413 -8.94 -12.55 -12.71
C GLY A 413 -8.46 -11.42 -11.78
N THR A 414 -9.31 -10.41 -11.61
CA THR A 414 -9.07 -9.16 -10.85
C THR A 414 -8.09 -8.17 -11.48
N THR A 415 -7.26 -8.61 -12.43
CA THR A 415 -6.33 -7.72 -13.11
C THR A 415 -7.02 -6.92 -14.22
N ARG A 416 -6.33 -5.88 -14.71
CA ARG A 416 -6.77 -5.11 -15.88
C ARG A 416 -6.86 -5.94 -17.16
N GLU A 417 -6.14 -7.05 -17.22
CA GLU A 417 -6.12 -8.00 -18.34
C GLU A 417 -7.13 -9.15 -18.16
N GLN A 418 -8.06 -9.04 -17.20
CA GLN A 418 -9.05 -10.07 -16.94
C GLN A 418 -9.87 -10.37 -18.21
N ARG A 419 -9.99 -11.65 -18.56
CA ARG A 419 -10.90 -12.13 -19.61
C ARG A 419 -11.82 -13.20 -19.06
N VAL A 420 -13.10 -13.12 -19.44
CA VAL A 420 -14.12 -14.09 -19.02
C VAL A 420 -14.70 -14.73 -20.27
N VAL A 421 -14.55 -16.04 -20.39
CA VAL A 421 -15.11 -16.84 -21.49
C VAL A 421 -16.24 -17.69 -20.92
N VAL A 422 -17.46 -17.47 -21.39
CA VAL A 422 -18.67 -18.17 -20.90
C VAL A 422 -19.19 -19.14 -21.95
N GLY A 423 -19.56 -20.34 -21.50
CA GLY A 423 -20.17 -21.38 -22.32
C GLY A 423 -20.88 -22.42 -21.47
N ASN A 424 -20.84 -23.67 -21.91
CA ASN A 424 -21.32 -24.83 -21.17
C ASN A 424 -20.32 -25.99 -21.31
N LEU A 425 -20.59 -27.13 -20.66
CA LEU A 425 -19.67 -28.29 -20.72
C LEU A 425 -19.36 -28.77 -22.15
N SER A 426 -20.29 -28.62 -23.10
CA SER A 426 -20.05 -29.05 -24.48
C SER A 426 -19.30 -28.00 -25.33
N THR A 427 -19.37 -26.71 -24.99
CA THR A 427 -18.74 -25.63 -25.78
C THR A 427 -17.44 -25.10 -25.19
N LEU A 428 -17.29 -25.11 -23.85
CA LEU A 428 -16.19 -24.45 -23.14
C LEU A 428 -14.79 -24.90 -23.61
N PRO A 429 -14.49 -26.19 -23.86
CA PRO A 429 -13.16 -26.59 -24.32
C PRO A 429 -12.81 -26.05 -25.71
N LYS A 430 -13.79 -25.92 -26.61
CA LYS A 430 -13.60 -25.33 -27.94
C LYS A 430 -13.38 -23.82 -27.82
N LEU A 431 -14.20 -23.14 -27.00
CA LEU A 431 -14.08 -21.70 -26.75
C LEU A 431 -12.72 -21.34 -26.15
N ALA A 432 -12.24 -22.12 -25.18
CA ALA A 432 -10.92 -21.93 -24.58
C ALA A 432 -9.79 -21.91 -25.62
N LYS A 433 -9.87 -22.80 -26.63
CA LYS A 433 -8.90 -22.90 -27.72
C LYS A 433 -9.06 -21.78 -28.74
N SER A 434 -10.29 -21.52 -29.19
CA SER A 434 -10.55 -20.49 -30.22
C SER A 434 -10.24 -19.08 -29.73
N GLU A 435 -10.46 -18.81 -28.44
CA GLU A 435 -10.16 -17.53 -27.82
C GLU A 435 -8.73 -17.43 -27.27
N GLY A 436 -7.94 -18.50 -27.37
CA GLY A 436 -6.55 -18.51 -26.89
C GLY A 436 -6.43 -18.15 -25.40
N VAL A 437 -7.23 -18.78 -24.54
CA VAL A 437 -7.15 -18.57 -23.09
C VAL A 437 -5.82 -19.12 -22.57
N GLU A 438 -5.08 -18.31 -21.80
CA GLU A 438 -3.80 -18.72 -21.22
C GLU A 438 -3.85 -18.81 -19.68
N ALA A 439 -2.81 -19.41 -19.10
CA ALA A 439 -2.68 -19.52 -17.65
C ALA A 439 -1.98 -18.28 -17.05
N PRO A 440 -2.44 -17.74 -15.92
CA PRO A 440 -3.39 -18.35 -14.99
C PRO A 440 -4.87 -18.11 -15.36
N ALA A 441 -5.66 -19.19 -15.37
CA ALA A 441 -7.10 -19.16 -15.54
C ALA A 441 -7.79 -20.12 -14.57
N LEU A 442 -8.99 -19.75 -14.14
CA LEU A 442 -9.83 -20.52 -13.23
C LEU A 442 -11.10 -20.97 -13.97
N ALA A 443 -11.47 -22.25 -13.86
CA ALA A 443 -12.73 -22.73 -14.42
C ALA A 443 -13.80 -22.78 -13.32
N ILE A 444 -14.97 -22.22 -13.59
CA ILE A 444 -16.15 -22.24 -12.71
C ILE A 444 -17.26 -22.97 -13.47
N ILE A 445 -17.78 -24.06 -12.90
CA ILE A 445 -18.81 -24.91 -13.50
C ILE A 445 -19.99 -24.97 -12.55
N GLY A 446 -21.18 -24.62 -13.04
CA GLY A 446 -22.40 -24.62 -12.27
C GLY A 446 -23.39 -23.57 -12.75
N THR A 447 -24.65 -23.72 -12.35
CA THR A 447 -25.74 -22.84 -12.82
C THR A 447 -25.54 -21.38 -12.41
N VAL A 448 -24.74 -21.07 -11.38
CA VAL A 448 -24.39 -19.69 -10.99
C VAL A 448 -23.73 -18.88 -12.11
N VAL A 449 -23.10 -19.54 -13.10
CA VAL A 449 -22.47 -18.87 -14.25
C VAL A 449 -23.52 -18.14 -15.10
N SER A 450 -24.79 -18.58 -15.11
CA SER A 450 -25.85 -17.87 -15.84
C SER A 450 -26.12 -16.47 -15.30
N LEU A 451 -25.66 -16.15 -14.09
CA LEU A 451 -25.81 -14.83 -13.48
C LEU A 451 -24.78 -13.81 -14.00
N HIS A 452 -23.73 -14.25 -14.73
CA HIS A 452 -22.67 -13.40 -15.27
C HIS A 452 -23.21 -12.18 -16.03
N GLU A 453 -24.10 -12.40 -17.00
CA GLU A 453 -24.64 -11.31 -17.85
C GLU A 453 -25.38 -10.24 -17.04
N LYS A 454 -26.04 -10.64 -15.95
CA LYS A 454 -26.79 -9.73 -15.08
C LYS A 454 -25.90 -9.02 -14.05
N LEU A 455 -24.88 -9.70 -13.54
CA LEU A 455 -24.09 -9.25 -12.39
C LEU A 455 -22.69 -8.75 -12.75
N ARG A 456 -22.27 -8.84 -14.02
CA ARG A 456 -20.99 -8.29 -14.47
C ARG A 456 -20.96 -6.78 -14.22
N TRP A 457 -19.99 -6.36 -13.41
CA TRP A 457 -19.77 -4.94 -13.06
C TRP A 457 -18.35 -4.49 -13.43
N TYR A 458 -17.40 -5.43 -13.47
CA TYR A 458 -16.03 -5.18 -13.86
C TYR A 458 -15.88 -5.40 -15.36
N SER A 459 -15.19 -4.48 -16.03
CA SER A 459 -14.81 -4.62 -17.44
C SER A 459 -13.35 -4.22 -17.56
N SER A 460 -12.53 -5.14 -18.08
CA SER A 460 -11.19 -4.81 -18.57
C SER A 460 -11.34 -3.77 -19.67
N ARG A 461 -10.74 -2.59 -19.50
CA ARG A 461 -10.74 -1.54 -20.52
C ARG A 461 -9.92 -1.92 -21.73
#